data_AF-A0A7X6XHC8-F1
#
_entry.id   AF-A0A7X6XHC8-F1
#
_cell.length_a   1.000
_cell.length_b   1.000
_cell.length_c   1.000
_cell.angle_alpha   90.00
_cell.angle_beta   90.00
_cell.angle_gamma   90.00
#
_symmetry.space_group_name_H-M   'P 1'
#
loop_
_entity.id
_entity.type
_entity.pdbx_description
1 polymer ?
#
loop_
_entity_poly.entity_id
_entity_poly.type
_entity_poly.pdbx_seq_one_letter_code
_entity_poly.pdbx_strand_id
1 'polypeptide(L)'
;MLIFILANVFQKPHLNVITKNEVTNEISYIAISSKSKSKNISEFKSDEISIYTANSDWFIDDTLNNKFTNSLNETMLKDSNWDILKDYDLVKEIFKAAEIIDHDIFQLDIIKTKTDYFVLIKLNVNWQSLNDFYRYEKTNNKLEFLHRFDAQDITGIAYP
;
A
#
# COMPACT_ATOMS: atom_id res chain seq x y z
N MET A 1 -38.98 24.83 3.12
CA MET A 1 -37.80 24.32 2.38
C MET A 1 -37.06 23.38 3.31
N LEU A 2 -37.20 22.05 3.14
CA LEU A 2 -36.46 21.09 3.94
C LEU A 2 -35.04 20.97 3.37
N ILE A 3 -34.03 21.21 4.21
CA ILE A 3 -32.63 20.94 3.90
C ILE A 3 -32.36 19.48 4.28
N PHE A 4 -32.16 18.63 3.27
CA PHE A 4 -31.66 17.27 3.50
C PHE A 4 -30.14 17.35 3.70
N ILE A 5 -29.68 17.19 4.94
CA ILE A 5 -28.28 16.91 5.21
C ILE A 5 -28.08 15.43 4.88
N LEU A 6 -27.44 15.15 3.74
CA LEU A 6 -26.97 13.80 3.43
C LEU A 6 -25.91 13.42 4.46
N ALA A 7 -26.31 12.68 5.50
CA ALA A 7 -25.38 12.03 6.40
C ALA A 7 -24.44 11.17 5.54
N ASN A 8 -23.14 11.44 5.62
CA ASN A 8 -22.12 10.79 4.81
C ASN A 8 -21.86 9.39 5.41
N VAL A 9 -22.81 8.47 5.28
CA VAL A 9 -22.79 7.15 5.91
C VAL A 9 -21.56 6.37 5.46
N PHE A 10 -20.78 5.88 6.43
CA PHE A 10 -19.68 4.96 6.17
C PHE A 10 -20.26 3.66 5.62
N GLN A 11 -19.86 3.29 4.40
CA GLN A 11 -20.36 2.08 3.74
C GLN A 11 -19.78 0.84 4.41
N LYS A 12 -20.33 -0.35 4.10
CA LYS A 12 -19.85 -1.62 4.67
C LYS A 12 -18.32 -1.71 4.45
N PRO A 13 -17.53 -1.91 5.52
CA PRO A 13 -16.10 -2.06 5.38
C PRO A 13 -15.81 -3.31 4.54
N HIS A 14 -14.76 -3.23 3.72
CA HIS A 14 -14.27 -4.37 2.95
C HIS A 14 -12.88 -4.84 3.40
N LEU A 15 -12.23 -4.08 4.29
CA LEU A 15 -10.89 -4.37 4.79
C LEU A 15 -10.66 -3.66 6.12
N ASN A 16 -10.12 -4.36 7.10
CA ASN A 16 -9.60 -3.77 8.32
C ASN A 16 -8.07 -3.84 8.28
N VAL A 17 -7.41 -2.79 8.74
CA VAL A 17 -5.94 -2.71 8.78
C VAL A 17 -5.48 -2.28 10.17
N ILE A 18 -4.34 -2.82 10.58
CA ILE A 18 -3.59 -2.36 11.75
C ILE A 18 -2.49 -1.46 11.19
N THR A 19 -2.50 -0.21 11.63
CA THR A 19 -1.47 0.76 11.24
C THR A 19 -0.54 1.06 12.39
N LYS A 20 0.70 1.40 12.06
CA LYS A 20 1.69 1.90 13.00
C LYS A 20 2.20 3.23 12.51
N ASN A 21 2.07 4.29 13.31
CA ASN A 21 2.65 5.58 12.94
C ASN A 21 4.18 5.50 12.96
N GLU A 22 4.81 5.99 11.90
CA GLU A 22 6.26 5.89 11.69
C GLU A 22 7.08 6.70 12.71
N VAL A 23 6.49 7.76 13.27
CA VAL A 23 7.16 8.67 14.22
C VAL A 23 6.85 8.29 15.66
N THR A 24 5.57 8.15 16.01
CA THR A 24 5.13 7.93 17.39
C THR A 24 5.11 6.46 17.79
N ASN A 25 5.20 5.54 16.82
CA ASN A 25 4.97 4.10 17.01
C ASN A 25 3.57 3.75 17.54
N GLU A 26 2.63 4.69 17.52
CA GLU A 26 1.25 4.45 17.93
C GLU A 26 0.56 3.46 16.99
N ILE A 27 -0.17 2.51 17.56
CA ILE A 27 -0.95 1.52 16.82
C ILE A 27 -2.38 2.00 16.70
N SER A 28 -2.93 1.94 15.49
CA SER A 28 -4.32 2.26 15.20
C SER A 28 -5.00 1.11 14.45
N TYR A 29 -6.31 0.97 14.64
CA TYR A 29 -7.12 -0.04 13.97
C TYR A 29 -8.13 0.67 13.11
N ILE A 30 -8.06 0.46 11.80
CA ILE A 30 -8.79 1.25 10.82
C ILE A 30 -9.60 0.32 9.91
N ALA A 31 -10.88 0.61 9.75
CA ALA A 31 -11.71 -0.02 8.73
C ALA A 31 -11.74 0.86 7.47
N ILE A 32 -11.48 0.27 6.31
CA ILE A 32 -11.55 0.91 4.99
C ILE A 32 -12.82 0.43 4.28
N SER A 33 -13.51 1.36 3.63
CA SER A 33 -14.69 1.07 2.81
C SER A 33 -14.36 1.11 1.32
N SER A 34 -15.24 0.54 0.49
CA SER A 34 -15.12 0.52 -0.98
C SER A 34 -15.01 1.89 -1.67
N LYS A 35 -15.23 2.99 -0.96
CA LYS A 35 -15.07 4.37 -1.47
C LYS A 35 -13.83 5.06 -0.89
N SER A 36 -12.86 4.29 -0.44
CA SER A 36 -11.61 4.77 0.16
C SER A 36 -11.78 5.64 1.41
N LYS A 37 -12.97 5.63 2.02
CA LYS A 37 -13.18 6.24 3.33
C LYS A 37 -12.72 5.28 4.41
N SER A 38 -12.15 5.83 5.46
CA SER A 38 -11.68 5.09 6.62
C SER A 38 -12.39 5.55 7.91
N LYS A 39 -12.37 4.70 8.94
CA LYS A 39 -12.75 5.05 10.31
C LYS A 39 -11.95 4.21 11.30
N ASN A 40 -11.70 4.76 12.49
CA ASN A 40 -11.16 4.00 13.60
C ASN A 40 -12.18 2.94 14.07
N ILE A 41 -11.67 1.77 14.44
CA ILE A 41 -12.43 0.64 14.97
C ILE A 41 -11.76 0.08 16.22
N SER A 42 -12.45 -0.85 16.88
CA SER A 42 -11.86 -1.61 17.98
C SER A 42 -10.73 -2.51 17.48
N GLU A 43 -9.82 -2.84 18.40
CA GLU A 43 -8.74 -3.78 18.16
C GLU A 43 -9.24 -5.10 17.56
N PHE A 44 -8.46 -5.63 16.61
CA PHE A 44 -8.71 -6.92 15.98
C PHE A 44 -7.39 -7.66 15.77
N LYS A 45 -7.48 -8.98 15.58
CA LYS A 45 -6.33 -9.82 15.26
C LYS A 45 -6.12 -9.86 13.76
N SER A 46 -4.89 -9.56 13.32
CA SER A 46 -4.50 -9.71 11.91
C SER A 46 -4.59 -11.16 11.44
N ASP A 47 -4.94 -11.32 10.17
CA ASP A 47 -4.67 -12.54 9.41
C ASP A 47 -3.15 -12.78 9.29
N GLU A 48 -2.77 -14.01 8.91
CA GLU A 48 -1.39 -14.33 8.60
C GLU A 48 -0.94 -13.57 7.36
N ILE A 49 0.09 -12.74 7.51
CA ILE A 49 0.65 -11.92 6.45
C ILE A 49 2.16 -12.11 6.34
N SER A 50 2.67 -11.88 5.13
CA SER A 50 4.10 -11.69 4.86
C SER A 50 4.29 -10.31 4.25
N ILE A 51 5.30 -9.56 4.70
CA ILE A 51 5.62 -8.23 4.20
C ILE A 51 6.97 -8.30 3.49
N TYR A 52 7.01 -7.82 2.24
CA TYR A 52 8.21 -7.70 1.44
C TYR A 52 8.44 -6.23 1.12
N THR A 53 9.59 -5.69 1.49
CA THR A 53 9.92 -4.27 1.33
C THR A 53 10.94 -4.07 0.22
N ALA A 54 10.68 -3.10 -0.64
CA ALA A 54 11.64 -2.55 -1.59
C ALA A 54 11.89 -1.08 -1.27
N ASN A 55 13.16 -0.70 -1.15
CA ASN A 55 13.58 0.65 -0.84
C ASN A 55 13.92 1.44 -2.11
N SER A 56 14.14 2.74 -1.95
CA SER A 56 14.53 3.68 -3.02
C SER A 56 15.67 3.18 -3.90
N ASP A 57 16.64 2.44 -3.34
CA ASP A 57 17.83 1.95 -4.07
C ASP A 57 17.49 0.93 -5.17
N TRP A 58 16.28 0.37 -5.11
CA TRP A 58 15.80 -0.61 -6.09
C TRP A 58 15.04 0.05 -7.24
N PHE A 59 14.87 1.37 -7.20
CA PHE A 59 14.23 2.14 -8.24
C PHE A 59 15.28 2.97 -8.98
N ILE A 60 15.27 2.86 -10.30
CA ILE A 60 15.98 3.79 -11.17
C ILE A 60 15.01 4.93 -11.47
N ASP A 61 15.39 6.15 -11.08
CA ASP A 61 14.76 7.37 -11.56
C ASP A 61 15.30 7.63 -12.98
N ASP A 62 14.50 7.27 -13.99
CA ASP A 62 14.77 7.68 -15.36
C ASP A 62 13.94 8.92 -15.67
N THR A 63 14.50 10.10 -15.39
CA THR A 63 13.89 11.39 -15.70
C THR A 63 14.04 11.70 -17.19
N LEU A 64 13.38 10.91 -18.06
CA LEU A 64 13.25 11.21 -19.48
C LEU A 64 11.99 12.06 -19.73
N ASN A 65 12.19 13.34 -20.08
CA ASN A 65 11.14 14.28 -20.49
C ASN A 65 10.12 14.69 -19.41
N ASN A 66 10.56 15.06 -18.20
CA ASN A 66 9.70 15.56 -17.10
C ASN A 66 8.60 14.58 -16.65
N LYS A 67 8.80 13.27 -16.86
CA LYS A 67 7.89 12.23 -16.38
C LYS A 67 8.70 11.29 -15.50
N PHE A 68 8.26 11.10 -14.26
CA PHE A 68 8.87 10.11 -13.37
C PHE A 68 8.51 8.73 -13.87
N THR A 69 9.51 7.91 -14.18
CA THR A 69 9.33 6.48 -14.43
C THR A 69 10.17 5.71 -13.44
N ASN A 70 9.52 5.11 -12.45
CA ASN A 70 10.15 4.22 -11.50
C ASN A 70 10.41 2.88 -12.23
N SER A 71 11.67 2.51 -12.48
CA SER A 71 12.01 1.20 -13.06
C SER A 71 12.73 0.32 -12.04
N LEU A 72 12.34 -0.94 -11.90
CA LEU A 72 12.98 -1.87 -10.96
C LEU A 72 14.41 -2.20 -11.42
N ASN A 73 15.41 -1.94 -10.59
CA ASN A 73 16.79 -2.36 -10.82
C ASN A 73 16.85 -3.90 -10.76
N GLU A 74 17.27 -4.54 -11.85
CA GLU A 74 16.83 -5.89 -12.24
C GLU A 74 17.31 -7.07 -11.36
N THR A 75 17.95 -6.86 -10.21
CA THR A 75 18.62 -7.96 -9.50
C THR A 75 18.39 -7.97 -7.99
N MET A 76 17.61 -8.98 -7.57
CA MET A 76 17.51 -9.55 -6.22
C MET A 76 16.60 -8.83 -5.21
N LEU A 77 15.29 -9.02 -5.40
CA LEU A 77 14.33 -8.99 -4.29
C LEU A 77 14.65 -10.16 -3.35
N LYS A 78 15.20 -9.83 -2.18
CA LYS A 78 15.51 -10.78 -1.13
C LYS A 78 14.51 -10.65 0.00
N ASP A 79 14.14 -11.77 0.60
CA ASP A 79 13.33 -11.73 1.83
C ASP A 79 14.17 -11.25 3.03
N SER A 80 13.54 -11.18 4.21
CA SER A 80 14.22 -10.75 5.45
C SER A 80 15.41 -11.65 5.85
N ASN A 81 15.55 -12.83 5.24
CA ASN A 81 16.63 -13.78 5.47
C ASN A 81 17.70 -13.75 4.38
N TRP A 82 17.61 -12.81 3.43
CA TRP A 82 18.50 -12.65 2.27
C TRP A 82 18.35 -13.73 1.17
N ASP A 83 17.25 -14.50 1.18
CA ASP A 83 16.97 -15.52 0.16
C ASP A 83 16.25 -14.92 -1.05
N ILE A 84 16.49 -15.49 -2.25
CA ILE A 84 15.79 -15.10 -3.47
C ILE A 84 14.32 -15.48 -3.36
N LEU A 85 13.43 -14.50 -3.51
CA LEU A 85 11.99 -14.68 -3.44
C LEU A 85 11.47 -15.66 -4.52
N LYS A 86 10.80 -16.74 -4.09
CA LYS A 86 10.17 -17.72 -5.01
C LYS A 86 9.06 -17.13 -5.87
N ASP A 87 8.38 -16.08 -5.40
CA ASP A 87 7.29 -15.38 -6.10
C ASP A 87 7.79 -14.19 -6.95
N TYR A 88 9.04 -14.25 -7.43
CA TYR A 88 9.71 -13.14 -8.11
C TYR A 88 8.94 -12.58 -9.31
N ASP A 89 8.26 -13.43 -10.10
CA ASP A 89 7.48 -12.99 -11.26
C ASP A 89 6.26 -12.14 -10.85
N LEU A 90 5.53 -12.54 -9.81
CA LEU A 90 4.38 -11.77 -9.32
C LEU A 90 4.81 -10.44 -8.69
N VAL A 91 5.92 -10.47 -7.97
CA VAL A 91 6.51 -9.25 -7.41
C VAL A 91 6.91 -8.29 -8.53
N LYS A 92 7.52 -8.78 -9.62
CA LYS A 92 7.79 -7.98 -10.83
C LYS A 92 6.52 -7.39 -11.45
N GLU A 93 5.42 -8.14 -11.50
CA GLU A 93 4.15 -7.63 -12.02
C GLU A 93 3.55 -6.54 -11.12
N ILE A 94 3.67 -6.67 -9.80
CA ILE A 94 3.28 -5.62 -8.85
C ILE A 94 4.12 -4.36 -9.06
N PHE A 95 5.45 -4.51 -9.26
CA PHE A 95 6.32 -3.38 -9.57
C PHE A 95 5.92 -2.69 -10.86
N LYS A 96 5.71 -3.44 -11.95
CA LYS A 96 5.21 -2.90 -13.23
C LYS A 96 3.92 -2.11 -13.06
N ALA A 97 3.03 -2.59 -12.19
CA ALA A 97 1.79 -1.89 -11.89
C ALA A 97 1.99 -0.61 -11.05
N ALA A 98 3.11 -0.47 -10.34
CA ALA A 98 3.48 0.73 -9.59
C ALA A 98 4.24 1.77 -10.43
N GLU A 99 4.87 1.39 -11.55
CA GLU A 99 5.62 2.32 -12.43
C GLU A 99 4.75 3.46 -13.01
N ILE A 100 3.42 3.29 -13.03
CA ILE A 100 2.47 4.31 -13.51
C ILE A 100 2.24 5.44 -12.49
N ILE A 101 2.79 5.33 -11.28
CA ILE A 101 2.62 6.32 -10.22
C ILE A 101 3.55 7.51 -10.51
N ASP A 102 2.94 8.68 -10.69
CA ASP A 102 3.60 9.91 -11.15
C ASP A 102 4.30 10.67 -10.01
N HIS A 103 5.03 9.95 -9.17
CA HIS A 103 5.78 10.47 -8.03
C HIS A 103 6.99 9.56 -7.72
N ASP A 104 8.04 10.15 -7.13
CA ASP A 104 9.18 9.41 -6.60
C ASP A 104 8.74 8.41 -5.54
N ILE A 105 9.02 7.12 -5.77
CA ILE A 105 8.76 6.07 -4.80
C ILE A 105 9.96 5.97 -3.85
N PHE A 106 9.73 6.31 -2.58
CA PHE A 106 10.73 6.18 -1.52
C PHE A 106 10.81 4.74 -1.00
N GLN A 107 9.66 4.09 -0.84
CA GLN A 107 9.54 2.72 -0.38
C GLN A 107 8.26 2.09 -0.91
N LEU A 108 8.31 0.80 -1.20
CA LEU A 108 7.15 -0.02 -1.57
C LEU A 108 7.12 -1.27 -0.70
N ASP A 109 6.03 -1.47 0.04
CA ASP A 109 5.79 -2.67 0.82
C ASP A 109 4.69 -3.51 0.17
N ILE A 110 5.00 -4.76 -0.13
CA ILE A 110 4.04 -5.76 -0.60
C ILE A 110 3.59 -6.59 0.59
N ILE A 111 2.30 -6.49 0.93
CA ILE A 111 1.68 -7.27 1.99
C ILE A 111 0.91 -8.41 1.35
N LYS A 112 1.42 -9.63 1.51
CA LYS A 112 0.81 -10.87 1.02
C LYS A 112 -0.05 -11.48 2.12
N THR A 113 -1.31 -11.74 1.80
CA THR A 113 -2.19 -12.61 2.60
C THR A 113 -2.30 -13.98 1.95
N LYS A 114 -3.10 -14.88 2.51
CA LYS A 114 -3.38 -16.19 1.90
C LYS A 114 -3.97 -16.08 0.49
N THR A 115 -4.76 -15.05 0.21
CA THR A 115 -5.55 -14.94 -1.04
C THR A 115 -5.11 -13.76 -1.90
N ASP A 116 -4.66 -12.67 -1.27
CA ASP A 116 -4.53 -11.36 -1.90
C ASP A 116 -3.15 -10.75 -1.67
N TYR A 117 -2.85 -9.73 -2.46
CA TYR A 117 -1.66 -8.91 -2.35
C TYR A 117 -2.11 -7.45 -2.21
N PHE A 118 -1.52 -6.76 -1.25
CA PHE A 118 -1.70 -5.34 -1.03
C PHE A 118 -0.36 -4.63 -1.17
N VAL A 119 -0.41 -3.35 -1.51
CA VAL A 119 0.80 -2.57 -1.75
C VAL A 119 0.67 -1.24 -1.02
N LEU A 120 1.62 -0.94 -0.15
CA LEU A 120 1.79 0.38 0.46
C LEU A 120 2.95 1.07 -0.25
N ILE A 121 2.70 2.26 -0.80
CA ILE A 121 3.69 3.02 -1.56
C ILE A 121 3.90 4.34 -0.85
N LYS A 122 5.13 4.53 -0.34
CA LYS A 122 5.56 5.75 0.31
C LYS A 122 6.16 6.68 -0.72
N LEU A 123 5.58 7.85 -0.87
CA LEU A 123 5.98 8.82 -1.88
C LEU A 123 6.90 9.88 -1.29
N ASN A 124 7.95 10.24 -2.02
CA ASN A 124 8.81 11.37 -1.66
C ASN A 124 8.19 12.68 -2.17
N VAL A 125 7.26 13.24 -1.40
CA VAL A 125 6.56 14.48 -1.76
C VAL A 125 6.89 15.59 -0.76
N ASN A 126 7.97 16.34 -1.01
CA ASN A 126 8.34 17.62 -0.36
C ASN A 126 7.62 17.92 0.98
N TRP A 127 8.05 17.23 2.04
CA TRP A 127 7.66 17.42 3.46
C TRP A 127 6.31 16.81 3.87
N GLN A 128 5.70 16.00 3.01
CA GLN A 128 4.55 15.15 3.35
C GLN A 128 4.94 13.67 3.28
N SER A 129 4.45 12.86 4.21
CA SER A 129 4.64 11.41 4.23
C SER A 129 3.37 10.73 3.69
N LEU A 130 3.16 10.84 2.38
CA LEU A 130 1.99 10.25 1.74
C LEU A 130 2.24 8.76 1.47
N ASN A 131 1.43 7.93 2.13
CA ASN A 131 1.49 6.48 1.98
C ASN A 131 0.21 6.00 1.29
N ASP A 132 0.29 5.73 -0.02
CA ASP A 132 -0.85 5.23 -0.79
C ASP A 132 -0.95 3.72 -0.68
N PHE A 133 -2.14 3.25 -0.31
CA PHE A 133 -2.43 1.84 -0.08
C PHE A 133 -3.37 1.29 -1.15
N TYR A 134 -2.98 0.16 -1.73
CA TYR A 134 -3.63 -0.46 -2.88
C TYR A 134 -3.90 -1.94 -2.64
N ARG A 135 -4.89 -2.49 -3.35
CA ARG A 135 -5.01 -3.93 -3.61
C ARG A 135 -4.49 -4.24 -5.00
N TYR A 136 -3.68 -5.28 -5.12
CA TYR A 136 -3.23 -5.76 -6.42
C TYR A 136 -4.25 -6.73 -7.04
N GLU A 137 -4.72 -6.40 -8.23
CA GLU A 137 -5.69 -7.17 -9.00
C GLU A 137 -4.94 -8.03 -10.04
N LYS A 138 -4.86 -9.34 -9.77
CA LYS A 138 -4.06 -10.30 -10.55
C LYS A 138 -4.56 -10.54 -11.98
N THR A 139 -5.83 -10.27 -12.30
CA THR A 139 -6.37 -10.56 -13.65
C THR A 139 -5.86 -9.55 -14.67
N ASN A 140 -5.82 -8.27 -14.29
CA ASN A 140 -5.45 -7.17 -15.20
C ASN A 140 -4.10 -6.53 -14.84
N ASN A 141 -3.40 -7.03 -13.82
CA ASN A 141 -2.13 -6.52 -13.32
C ASN A 141 -2.21 -5.03 -12.94
N LYS A 142 -3.17 -4.69 -12.09
CA LYS A 142 -3.45 -3.30 -11.69
C LYS A 142 -3.46 -3.10 -10.18
N LEU A 143 -3.09 -1.90 -9.75
CA LEU A 143 -3.27 -1.43 -8.40
C LEU A 143 -4.62 -0.70 -8.28
N GLU A 144 -5.51 -1.24 -7.45
CA GLU A 144 -6.77 -0.61 -7.07
C GLU A 144 -6.54 0.19 -5.79
N PHE A 145 -6.69 1.52 -5.88
CA PHE A 145 -6.49 2.41 -4.74
C PHE A 145 -7.52 2.12 -3.64
N LEU A 146 -7.03 1.88 -2.42
CA LEU A 146 -7.84 1.64 -1.24
C LEU A 146 -7.90 2.86 -0.35
N HIS A 147 -6.75 3.43 0.04
CA HIS A 147 -6.72 4.55 0.97
C HIS A 147 -5.36 5.27 0.94
N ARG A 148 -5.32 6.51 1.44
CA ARG A 148 -4.08 7.25 1.67
C ARG A 148 -3.90 7.47 3.16
N PHE A 149 -2.78 7.02 3.69
CA PHE A 149 -2.36 7.27 5.07
C PHE A 149 -1.36 8.42 5.14
N ASP A 150 -1.23 8.99 6.34
CA ASP A 150 -0.25 10.02 6.68
C ASP A 150 0.79 9.44 7.64
N ALA A 151 1.98 9.12 7.12
CA ALA A 151 3.10 8.54 7.85
C ALA A 151 2.73 7.27 8.67
N GLN A 152 1.95 6.36 8.07
CA GLN A 152 1.58 5.10 8.71
C GLN A 152 2.01 3.89 7.89
N ASP A 153 2.66 2.95 8.56
CA ASP A 153 2.92 1.60 8.09
C ASP A 153 1.70 0.70 8.28
N ILE A 154 1.60 -0.36 7.47
CA ILE A 154 0.61 -1.42 7.64
C ILE A 154 1.30 -2.61 8.28
N THR A 155 0.83 -2.99 9.48
CA THR A 155 1.40 -4.10 10.26
C THR A 155 0.44 -5.29 10.40
N GLY A 156 -0.81 -5.13 9.94
CA GLY A 156 -1.81 -6.18 9.99
C GLY A 156 -2.99 -5.88 9.08
N ILE A 157 -3.66 -6.94 8.64
CA ILE A 157 -4.84 -6.88 7.76
C ILE A 157 -5.82 -7.96 8.22
N ALA A 158 -7.12 -7.68 8.18
CA ALA A 158 -8.15 -8.71 8.26
C ALA A 158 -9.36 -8.33 7.41
N TYR A 159 -10.01 -9.34 6.83
CA TYR A 159 -11.34 -9.14 6.26
C TYR A 159 -12.40 -9.00 7.38
N PRO A 160 -13.37 -8.08 7.26
CA PRO A 160 -14.41 -7.87 8.28
C PRO A 160 -15.38 -9.05 8.47
#